data_AF-Q9ZBX6-F1
#
_entry.id   AF-Q9ZBX6-F1
#
_cell.length_a   1.000
_cell.length_b   1.000
_cell.length_c   1.000
_cell.angle_alpha   90.00
_cell.angle_beta   90.00
_cell.angle_gamma   90.00
#
_symmetry.space_group_name_H-M   'P 1'
#
loop_
_entity.id
_entity.type
_entity.pdbx_description
1 polymer ?
#
loop_
_entity_poly.entity_id
_entity_poly.type
_entity_poly.pdbx_seq_one_letter_code
_entity_poly.pdbx_strand_id
1 'polypeptide(L)'
;MIATESLSKRFPRVTALDRLSVDVGPGVTGLVGANGAGKSTLIKILLGLSPATEGRAEVLGLDVATKGADIRERVGYMPEHDCLPPDVSATEFVVHMARMSGLPPTAARERTADTLRHVGLYEERYRPIGGYSTGMKQRVKLAQALVHDPQLVFLDEPTNGLDPVGRDEMLGLIRRIHTDFGISVLVTSHLLGELERTCDHVVVVDGGKLLRSSSTTDFTQTTTTLAIEVTDTDEHPDGTRAVREALDARGVSVQDGSGLPGAGRVLLLTSAGEETYDLVRDVIADLGLGLVRMEQRRHHISEVFTDSDAARKEAVGHGS
;
A
#
# COMPACT_ATOMS: atom_id res chain seq x y z
N MET A 1 1.18 17.18 -4.80
CA MET A 1 -0.17 17.28 -4.17
C MET A 1 -0.03 17.23 -2.65
N ILE A 2 0.69 16.24 -2.13
CA ILE A 2 1.21 16.26 -0.76
C ILE A 2 2.73 16.33 -0.88
N ALA A 3 3.39 17.20 -0.14
CA ALA A 3 4.84 17.27 -0.10
C ALA A 3 5.31 17.33 1.35
N THR A 4 6.35 16.57 1.70
CA THR A 4 7.03 16.68 2.99
C THR A 4 8.52 16.83 2.79
N GLU A 5 9.16 17.65 3.62
CA GLU A 5 10.60 17.90 3.59
C GLU A 5 11.19 17.69 4.98
N SER A 6 11.97 16.62 5.13
CA SER A 6 12.63 16.24 6.38
C SER A 6 11.68 16.26 7.59
N LEU A 7 10.43 15.85 7.39
CA LEU A 7 9.38 15.93 8.39
C LEU A 7 9.66 14.98 9.56
N SER A 8 9.73 15.52 10.77
CA SER A 8 9.99 14.74 11.98
C SER A 8 8.94 15.00 13.05
N LYS A 9 8.59 13.97 13.80
CA LYS A 9 7.69 14.04 14.95
C LYS A 9 8.26 13.23 16.10
N ARG A 10 8.68 13.93 17.16
CA ARG A 10 9.21 13.34 18.38
C ARG A 10 8.21 13.53 19.52
N PHE A 11 7.88 12.44 20.19
CA PHE A 11 7.23 12.41 21.49
C PHE A 11 8.29 12.10 22.56
N PRO A 12 8.02 12.37 23.85
CA PRO A 12 9.03 12.22 24.90
C PRO A 12 9.72 10.84 24.97
N ARG A 13 9.05 9.78 24.53
CA ARG A 13 9.56 8.39 24.58
C ARG A 13 9.74 7.73 23.21
N VAL A 14 9.28 8.36 22.13
CA VAL A 14 9.25 7.73 20.80
C VAL A 14 9.41 8.77 19.70
N THR A 15 10.25 8.47 18.72
CA THR A 15 10.29 9.22 17.46
C THR A 15 9.32 8.55 16.49
N ALA A 16 8.19 9.20 16.22
CA ALA A 16 7.13 8.65 15.38
C ALA A 16 7.38 8.87 13.89
N LEU A 17 8.09 9.96 13.54
CA LEU A 17 8.59 10.25 12.19
C LEU A 17 10.01 10.82 12.29
N ASP A 18 10.92 10.37 11.44
CA ASP A 18 12.32 10.82 11.40
C ASP A 18 12.70 11.22 9.97
N ARG A 19 12.75 12.54 9.74
CA ARG A 19 13.18 13.19 8.49
C ARG A 19 12.50 12.61 7.24
N LEU A 20 11.19 12.40 7.32
CA LEU A 20 10.39 11.87 6.22
C LEU A 20 10.22 12.92 5.10
N SER A 21 10.74 12.62 3.92
CA SER A 21 10.55 13.43 2.71
C SER A 21 9.81 12.63 1.65
N VAL A 22 8.63 13.07 1.23
CA VAL A 22 7.80 12.39 0.23
C VAL A 22 7.11 13.44 -0.62
N ASP A 23 7.05 13.21 -1.94
CA ASP A 23 6.18 13.95 -2.84
C ASP A 23 5.15 12.99 -3.44
N VAL A 24 3.87 13.29 -3.23
CA VAL A 24 2.73 12.50 -3.71
C VAL A 24 1.95 13.35 -4.71
N GLY A 25 1.83 12.85 -5.93
CA GLY A 25 1.00 13.43 -6.99
C GLY A 25 -0.49 13.09 -6.87
N PRO A 26 -1.32 13.56 -7.81
CA PRO A 26 -2.70 13.08 -7.95
C PRO A 26 -2.74 11.57 -8.23
N GLY A 27 -3.81 10.89 -7.80
CA GLY A 27 -3.93 9.44 -7.95
C GLY A 27 -4.42 8.75 -6.68
N VAL A 28 -4.35 7.43 -6.68
CA VAL A 28 -4.48 6.60 -5.48
C VAL A 28 -3.09 6.23 -4.99
N THR A 29 -2.71 6.71 -3.81
CA THR A 29 -1.43 6.43 -3.18
C THR A 29 -1.61 5.58 -1.93
N GLY A 30 -0.88 4.47 -1.87
CA GLY A 30 -0.84 3.60 -0.71
C GLY A 30 0.31 3.96 0.23
N LEU A 31 0.02 4.17 1.51
CA LEU A 31 1.01 4.32 2.57
C LEU A 31 1.08 3.02 3.37
N VAL A 32 2.14 2.26 3.17
CA VAL A 32 2.33 0.94 3.78
C VAL A 32 3.36 1.01 4.90
N GLY A 33 3.09 0.34 6.00
CA GLY A 33 4.04 0.19 7.09
C GLY A 33 3.47 -0.62 8.24
N ALA A 34 4.35 -1.20 9.04
CA ALA A 34 3.95 -1.95 10.24
C ALA A 34 3.17 -1.08 11.23
N ASN A 35 2.49 -1.72 12.17
CA ASN A 35 1.84 -0.99 13.27
C ASN A 35 2.88 -0.21 14.07
N GLY A 36 2.62 1.08 14.28
CA GLY A 36 3.58 1.99 14.92
C GLY A 36 4.61 2.62 13.98
N ALA A 37 4.58 2.35 12.68
CA ALA A 37 5.49 2.99 11.70
C ALA A 37 5.28 4.50 11.52
N GLY A 38 4.25 5.10 12.15
CA GLY A 38 4.00 6.54 12.10
C GLY A 38 2.92 6.99 11.11
N LYS A 39 2.23 6.07 10.42
CA LYS A 39 1.20 6.37 9.39
C LYS A 39 0.11 7.35 9.88
N SER A 40 -0.58 7.01 10.97
CA SER A 40 -1.61 7.88 11.55
C SER A 40 -1.03 9.18 12.12
N THR A 41 0.24 9.18 12.53
CA THR A 41 0.92 10.41 12.98
C THR A 41 1.17 11.34 11.80
N LEU A 42 1.60 10.81 10.66
CA LEU A 42 1.75 11.56 9.42
C LEU A 42 0.41 12.18 9.00
N ILE A 43 -0.67 11.39 8.94
CA ILE A 43 -2.01 11.92 8.58
C ILE A 43 -2.43 13.06 9.51
N LYS A 44 -2.26 12.92 10.82
CA LYS A 44 -2.60 13.99 11.78
C LYS A 44 -1.80 15.27 11.54
N ILE A 45 -0.54 15.17 11.12
CA ILE A 45 0.28 16.32 10.76
C ILE A 45 -0.21 16.93 9.44
N LEU A 46 -0.48 16.10 8.43
CA LEU A 46 -0.98 16.55 7.13
C LEU A 46 -2.34 17.27 7.23
N LEU A 47 -3.21 16.88 8.19
CA LEU A 47 -4.48 17.55 8.48
C LEU A 47 -4.34 18.82 9.34
N GLY A 48 -3.11 19.19 9.74
CA GLY A 48 -2.86 20.29 10.67
C GLY A 48 -3.45 20.07 12.06
N LEU A 49 -3.64 18.81 12.49
CA LEU A 49 -4.17 18.44 13.81
C LEU A 49 -3.05 18.22 14.84
N SER A 50 -1.83 17.98 14.38
CA SER A 50 -0.65 17.90 15.23
C SER A 50 0.51 18.62 14.57
N PRO A 51 1.26 19.49 15.28
CA PRO A 51 2.42 20.15 14.69
C PRO A 51 3.55 19.14 14.47
N ALA A 52 4.34 19.33 13.42
CA ALA A 52 5.63 18.66 13.29
C ALA A 52 6.60 19.15 14.39
N THR A 53 7.57 18.31 14.76
CA THR A 53 8.68 18.75 15.61
C THR A 53 9.71 19.52 14.78
N GLU A 54 10.00 19.02 13.58
CA GLU A 54 10.94 19.61 12.62
C GLU A 54 10.47 19.31 11.19
N GLY A 55 11.03 20.03 10.22
CA GLY A 55 10.71 19.88 8.80
C GLY A 55 9.46 20.65 8.38
N ARG A 56 9.03 20.42 7.14
CA ARG A 56 7.88 21.08 6.52
C ARG A 56 6.97 20.07 5.84
N ALA A 57 5.69 20.42 5.75
CA ALA A 57 4.74 19.67 4.94
C ALA A 57 3.69 20.60 4.34
N GLU A 58 3.26 20.25 3.13
CA GLU A 58 2.23 20.95 2.39
C GLU A 58 1.19 19.95 1.87
N VAL A 59 -0.07 20.37 1.88
CA VAL A 59 -1.20 19.61 1.32
C VAL A 59 -1.98 20.55 0.41
N LEU A 60 -2.15 20.19 -0.85
CA LEU A 60 -2.81 21.02 -1.86
C LEU A 60 -2.17 22.42 -2.00
N GLY A 61 -0.84 22.51 -1.81
CA GLY A 61 -0.07 23.75 -1.82
C GLY A 61 -0.28 24.64 -0.58
N LEU A 62 -0.90 24.11 0.48
CA LEU A 62 -1.14 24.79 1.74
C LEU A 62 -0.21 24.23 2.83
N ASP A 63 0.49 25.12 3.54
CA ASP A 63 1.36 24.77 4.66
C ASP A 63 0.53 24.21 5.84
N VAL A 64 0.84 22.98 6.27
CA VAL A 64 0.07 22.27 7.30
C VAL A 64 0.15 22.92 8.69
N ALA A 65 1.21 23.70 8.97
CA ALA A 65 1.42 24.36 10.25
C ALA A 65 0.58 25.64 10.39
N THR A 66 0.20 26.28 9.27
CA THR A 66 -0.50 27.57 9.28
C THR A 66 -1.90 27.53 8.64
N LYS A 67 -2.17 26.55 7.77
CA LYS A 67 -3.39 26.46 6.96
C LYS A 67 -4.24 25.23 7.25
N GLY A 68 -4.14 24.67 8.46
CA GLY A 68 -4.85 23.44 8.83
C GLY A 68 -6.38 23.51 8.66
N ALA A 69 -7.02 24.67 8.89
CA ALA A 69 -8.47 24.83 8.66
C ALA A 69 -8.81 24.73 7.17
N ASP A 70 -8.16 25.54 6.34
CA ASP A 70 -8.31 25.56 4.87
C ASP A 70 -8.04 24.17 4.25
N ILE A 71 -7.10 23.40 4.82
CA ILE A 71 -6.82 22.02 4.40
C ILE A 71 -8.03 21.12 4.71
N ARG A 72 -8.57 21.16 5.93
CA ARG A 72 -9.68 20.29 6.35
C ARG A 72 -11.01 20.60 5.66
N GLU A 73 -11.16 21.79 5.08
CA GLU A 73 -12.31 22.10 4.20
C GLU A 73 -12.22 21.40 2.84
N ARG A 74 -11.01 21.04 2.41
CA ARG A 74 -10.74 20.43 1.08
C ARG A 74 -10.37 18.96 1.15
N VAL A 75 -10.12 18.45 2.35
CA VAL A 75 -9.61 17.10 2.58
C VAL A 75 -10.58 16.28 3.42
N GLY A 76 -11.04 15.18 2.85
CA GLY A 76 -11.81 14.17 3.56
C GLY A 76 -10.94 13.29 4.44
N TYR A 77 -11.46 12.88 5.59
CA TYR A 77 -10.73 11.99 6.50
C TYR A 77 -11.62 10.86 7.03
N MET A 78 -11.14 9.63 6.83
CA MET A 78 -11.68 8.42 7.43
C MET A 78 -10.68 7.93 8.50
N PRO A 79 -11.03 8.03 9.80
CA PRO A 79 -10.16 7.60 10.88
C PRO A 79 -10.09 6.09 11.01
N GLU A 80 -9.06 5.54 11.64
CA GLU A 80 -8.94 4.11 11.95
C GLU A 80 -10.03 3.66 12.96
N HIS A 81 -10.13 4.36 14.10
CA HIS A 81 -10.99 3.95 15.22
C HIS A 81 -12.48 4.23 14.98
N ASP A 82 -13.33 3.46 15.67
CA ASP A 82 -14.78 3.64 15.64
C ASP A 82 -15.17 4.96 16.30
N CYS A 83 -15.78 5.85 15.50
CA CYS A 83 -16.25 7.17 15.91
C CYS A 83 -17.72 7.39 15.52
N LEU A 84 -18.47 6.32 15.23
CA LEU A 84 -19.84 6.41 14.74
C LEU A 84 -20.85 6.33 15.89
N PRO A 85 -21.88 7.20 15.92
CA PRO A 85 -22.94 7.12 16.91
C PRO A 85 -23.85 5.91 16.62
N PRO A 86 -24.08 4.99 17.59
CA PRO A 86 -24.80 3.75 17.32
C PRO A 86 -26.31 3.95 17.10
N ASP A 87 -26.90 4.95 17.74
CA ASP A 87 -28.37 5.12 17.77
C ASP A 87 -28.91 5.99 16.63
N VAL A 88 -28.04 6.49 15.74
CA VAL A 88 -28.44 7.30 14.58
C VAL A 88 -28.33 6.48 13.29
N SER A 89 -29.12 6.85 12.28
CA SER A 89 -28.98 6.27 10.94
C SER A 89 -27.78 6.82 10.19
N ALA A 90 -27.30 6.07 9.19
CA ALA A 90 -26.24 6.55 8.30
C ALA A 90 -26.63 7.85 7.57
N THR A 91 -27.90 7.99 7.18
CA THR A 91 -28.41 9.22 6.53
C THR A 91 -28.29 10.41 7.46
N GLU A 92 -28.79 10.31 8.70
CA GLU A 92 -28.74 11.42 9.66
C GLU A 92 -27.31 11.84 9.97
N PHE A 93 -26.43 10.87 10.19
CA PHE A 93 -25.02 11.11 10.47
C PHE A 93 -24.32 11.80 9.29
N VAL A 94 -24.46 11.27 8.08
CA VAL A 94 -23.74 11.81 6.91
C VAL A 94 -24.31 13.17 6.50
N VAL A 95 -25.62 13.42 6.63
CA VAL A 95 -26.21 14.76 6.47
C VAL A 95 -25.63 15.74 7.48
N HIS A 96 -25.48 15.32 8.74
CA HIS A 96 -24.87 16.16 9.76
C HIS A 96 -23.41 16.52 9.40
N MET A 97 -22.61 15.54 8.98
CA MET A 97 -21.22 15.77 8.56
C MET A 97 -21.11 16.70 7.34
N ALA A 98 -22.02 16.56 6.36
CA ALA A 98 -22.08 17.44 5.20
C ALA A 98 -22.35 18.90 5.61
N ARG A 99 -23.30 19.11 6.54
CA ARG A 99 -23.63 20.44 7.05
C ARG A 99 -22.49 21.05 7.88
N MET A 100 -21.81 20.23 8.69
CA MET A 100 -20.62 20.66 9.43
C MET A 100 -19.48 21.10 8.49
N SER A 101 -19.46 20.55 7.28
CA SER A 101 -18.51 20.93 6.22
C SER A 101 -18.98 22.14 5.40
N GLY A 102 -20.07 22.80 5.79
CA GLY A 102 -20.56 24.03 5.17
C GLY A 102 -21.65 23.86 4.10
N LEU A 103 -22.11 22.64 3.81
CA LEU A 103 -23.15 22.44 2.80
C LEU A 103 -24.52 22.95 3.29
N PRO A 104 -25.27 23.69 2.46
CA PRO A 104 -26.65 24.08 2.76
C PRO A 104 -27.54 22.85 3.03
N PRO A 105 -28.61 22.96 3.85
CA PRO A 105 -29.41 21.80 4.25
C PRO A 105 -30.03 20.98 3.12
N THR A 106 -30.34 21.59 1.97
CA THR A 106 -30.87 20.87 0.79
C THR A 106 -29.76 20.10 0.09
N ALA A 107 -28.68 20.78 -0.29
CA ALA A 107 -27.50 20.18 -0.91
C ALA A 107 -26.89 19.06 -0.05
N ALA A 108 -26.85 19.24 1.27
CA ALA A 108 -26.36 18.22 2.21
C ALA A 108 -27.17 16.91 2.12
N ARG A 109 -28.51 17.00 1.98
CA ARG A 109 -29.37 15.81 1.84
C ARG A 109 -29.18 15.11 0.51
N GLU A 110 -29.16 15.87 -0.58
CA GLU A 110 -28.94 15.35 -1.93
C GLU A 110 -27.59 14.65 -2.02
N ARG A 111 -26.52 15.35 -1.60
CA ARG A 111 -25.16 14.82 -1.61
C ARG A 111 -24.99 13.61 -0.70
N THR A 112 -25.67 13.57 0.44
CA THR A 112 -25.68 12.39 1.31
C THR A 112 -26.33 11.19 0.62
N ALA A 113 -27.50 11.37 0.00
CA ALA A 113 -28.19 10.28 -0.69
C ALA A 113 -27.32 9.68 -1.81
N ASP A 114 -26.66 10.53 -2.58
CA ASP A 114 -25.75 10.10 -3.63
C ASP A 114 -24.51 9.41 -3.04
N THR A 115 -23.85 10.01 -2.06
CA THR A 115 -22.65 9.43 -1.44
C THR A 115 -22.94 8.06 -0.84
N LEU A 116 -24.06 7.90 -0.11
CA LEU A 116 -24.48 6.62 0.46
C LEU A 116 -24.80 5.57 -0.62
N ARG A 117 -25.30 5.98 -1.78
CA ARG A 117 -25.47 5.09 -2.92
C ARG A 117 -24.13 4.61 -3.48
N HIS A 118 -23.17 5.50 -3.67
CA HIS A 118 -21.86 5.16 -4.22
C HIS A 118 -21.06 4.21 -3.32
N VAL A 119 -21.16 4.36 -1.99
CA VAL A 119 -20.52 3.43 -1.04
C VAL A 119 -21.31 2.13 -0.81
N GLY A 120 -22.46 1.95 -1.48
CA GLY A 120 -23.26 0.73 -1.39
C GLY A 120 -24.13 0.61 -0.13
N LEU A 121 -24.50 1.73 0.50
CA LEU A 121 -25.34 1.77 1.69
C LEU A 121 -26.76 2.28 1.45
N TYR A 122 -27.18 2.46 0.19
CA TYR A 122 -28.46 3.08 -0.11
C TYR A 122 -29.62 2.36 0.58
N GLU A 123 -29.77 1.04 0.46
CA GLU A 123 -30.91 0.31 1.04
C GLU A 123 -30.91 0.34 2.58
N GLU A 124 -29.74 0.38 3.21
CA GLU A 124 -29.60 0.30 4.67
C GLU A 124 -29.58 1.68 5.35
N ARG A 125 -29.63 2.76 4.58
CA ARG A 125 -29.32 4.14 5.01
C ARG A 125 -30.14 4.71 6.16
N TYR A 126 -31.32 4.14 6.43
CA TYR A 126 -32.21 4.57 7.52
C TYR A 126 -32.15 3.69 8.76
N ARG A 127 -31.44 2.55 8.69
CA ARG A 127 -31.23 1.67 9.83
C ARG A 127 -30.18 2.27 10.79
N PRO A 128 -30.35 2.16 12.13
CA PRO A 128 -29.35 2.60 13.08
C PRO A 128 -27.98 1.93 12.86
N ILE A 129 -26.91 2.72 12.94
CA ILE A 129 -25.53 2.27 12.69
C ILE A 129 -25.08 1.21 13.71
N GLY A 130 -25.65 1.20 14.92
CA GLY A 130 -25.35 0.20 15.94
C GLY A 130 -25.57 -1.24 15.46
N GLY A 131 -26.53 -1.46 14.56
CA GLY A 131 -26.80 -2.76 13.96
C GLY A 131 -25.97 -3.07 12.70
N TYR A 132 -25.03 -2.22 12.30
CA TYR A 132 -24.24 -2.42 11.08
C TYR A 132 -23.12 -3.44 11.28
N SER A 133 -22.83 -4.23 10.24
CA SER A 133 -21.59 -5.03 10.19
C SER A 133 -20.36 -4.12 10.14
N THR A 134 -19.18 -4.66 10.42
CA THR A 134 -17.91 -3.91 10.32
C THR A 134 -17.73 -3.27 8.95
N GLY A 135 -18.01 -3.99 7.87
CA GLY A 135 -17.96 -3.46 6.49
C GLY A 135 -18.94 -2.31 6.24
N MET A 136 -20.16 -2.41 6.77
CA MET A 136 -21.13 -1.32 6.66
C MET A 136 -20.66 -0.08 7.45
N LYS A 137 -20.07 -0.26 8.64
CA LYS A 137 -19.49 0.85 9.42
C LYS A 137 -18.32 1.51 8.68
N GLN A 138 -17.41 0.74 8.07
CA GLN A 138 -16.34 1.30 7.26
C GLN A 138 -16.88 2.09 6.06
N ARG A 139 -17.98 1.63 5.42
CA ARG A 139 -18.65 2.37 4.34
C ARG A 139 -19.29 3.68 4.82
N VAL A 140 -19.83 3.74 6.05
CA VAL A 140 -20.30 5.00 6.64
C VAL A 140 -19.12 5.96 6.87
N LYS A 141 -18.00 5.45 7.38
CA LYS A 141 -16.78 6.24 7.59
C LYS A 141 -16.18 6.75 6.27
N LEU A 142 -16.34 5.99 5.19
CA LEU A 142 -15.98 6.43 3.85
C LEU A 142 -16.94 7.52 3.35
N ALA A 143 -18.25 7.33 3.55
CA ALA A 143 -19.25 8.31 3.14
C ALA A 143 -19.07 9.67 3.83
N GLN A 144 -18.79 9.71 5.15
CA GLN A 144 -18.51 10.99 5.83
C GLN A 144 -17.30 11.72 5.24
N ALA A 145 -16.29 10.98 4.76
CA ALA A 145 -15.07 11.57 4.22
C ALA A 145 -15.34 12.19 2.84
N LEU A 146 -16.30 11.64 2.08
CA LEU A 146 -16.60 12.05 0.70
C LEU A 146 -17.73 13.07 0.57
N VAL A 147 -18.61 13.17 1.57
CA VAL A 147 -19.89 13.88 1.41
C VAL A 147 -19.74 15.38 1.12
N HIS A 148 -18.61 16.01 1.45
CA HIS A 148 -18.39 17.42 1.21
C HIS A 148 -17.59 17.72 -0.08
N ASP A 149 -17.46 16.73 -0.97
CA ASP A 149 -16.76 16.86 -2.26
C ASP A 149 -15.28 17.28 -2.14
N PRO A 150 -14.46 16.52 -1.38
CA PRO A 150 -13.06 16.86 -1.16
C PRO A 150 -12.22 16.69 -2.43
N GLN A 151 -11.10 17.41 -2.50
CA GLN A 151 -10.09 17.23 -3.56
C GLN A 151 -9.16 16.04 -3.28
N LEU A 152 -9.00 15.70 -2.00
CA LEU A 152 -8.11 14.66 -1.50
C LEU A 152 -8.76 13.98 -0.31
N VAL A 153 -8.60 12.66 -0.18
CA VAL A 153 -9.11 11.90 0.96
C VAL A 153 -8.00 11.09 1.61
N PHE A 154 -7.93 11.17 2.94
CA PHE A 154 -7.08 10.33 3.77
C PHE A 154 -7.90 9.19 4.38
N LEU A 155 -7.52 7.95 4.07
CA LEU A 155 -8.18 6.74 4.55
C LEU A 155 -7.23 5.99 5.48
N ASP A 156 -7.46 6.05 6.79
CA ASP A 156 -6.60 5.37 7.76
C ASP A 156 -7.13 3.95 8.05
N GLU A 157 -6.41 2.94 7.55
CA GLU A 157 -6.70 1.50 7.66
C GLU A 157 -8.17 1.14 7.30
N PRO A 158 -8.67 1.50 6.10
CA PRO A 158 -10.09 1.34 5.74
C PRO A 158 -10.55 -0.11 5.59
N THR A 159 -9.61 -1.03 5.41
CA THR A 159 -9.84 -2.48 5.27
C THR A 159 -9.79 -3.22 6.62
N ASN A 160 -9.49 -2.52 7.71
CA ASN A 160 -9.34 -3.14 9.02
C ASN A 160 -10.65 -3.77 9.52
N GLY A 161 -10.55 -5.01 10.00
CA GLY A 161 -11.67 -5.80 10.48
C GLY A 161 -12.60 -6.35 9.38
N LEU A 162 -12.24 -6.21 8.10
CA LEU A 162 -12.99 -6.79 6.98
C LEU A 162 -12.49 -8.19 6.64
N ASP A 163 -13.44 -9.05 6.26
CA ASP A 163 -13.14 -10.33 5.63
C ASP A 163 -12.51 -10.11 4.23
N PRO A 164 -11.94 -11.16 3.60
CA PRO A 164 -11.27 -11.01 2.31
C PRO A 164 -12.16 -10.41 1.21
N VAL A 165 -13.43 -10.80 1.16
CA VAL A 165 -14.38 -10.30 0.16
C VAL A 165 -14.70 -8.82 0.39
N GLY A 166 -15.08 -8.44 1.62
CA GLY A 166 -15.40 -7.05 1.96
C GLY A 166 -14.21 -6.12 1.82
N ARG A 167 -12.99 -6.63 2.00
CA ARG A 167 -11.76 -5.91 1.71
C ARG A 167 -11.57 -5.62 0.24
N ASP A 168 -11.71 -6.62 -0.64
CA ASP A 168 -11.61 -6.42 -2.09
C ASP A 168 -12.68 -5.44 -2.58
N GLU A 169 -13.90 -5.54 -2.04
CA GLU A 169 -14.97 -4.57 -2.31
C GLU A 169 -14.62 -3.14 -1.86
N MET A 170 -14.00 -2.99 -0.68
CA MET A 170 -13.54 -1.70 -0.16
C MET A 170 -12.41 -1.11 -1.01
N LEU A 171 -11.43 -1.91 -1.40
CA LEU A 171 -10.35 -1.48 -2.28
C LEU A 171 -10.89 -1.08 -3.67
N GLY A 172 -11.85 -1.84 -4.20
CA GLY A 172 -12.55 -1.48 -5.43
C GLY A 172 -13.32 -0.16 -5.31
N LEU A 173 -13.96 0.10 -4.17
CA LEU A 173 -14.58 1.40 -3.88
C LEU A 173 -13.54 2.53 -3.86
N ILE A 174 -12.41 2.31 -3.20
CA ILE A 174 -11.31 3.28 -3.12
C ILE A 174 -10.77 3.65 -4.50
N ARG A 175 -10.59 2.66 -5.38
CA ARG A 175 -10.17 2.92 -6.76
C ARG A 175 -11.19 3.79 -7.50
N ARG A 176 -12.48 3.49 -7.33
CA ARG A 176 -13.58 4.24 -7.96
C ARG A 176 -13.67 5.69 -7.50
N ILE A 177 -13.27 6.01 -6.26
CA ILE A 177 -13.21 7.40 -5.77
C ILE A 177 -12.35 8.25 -6.70
N HIS A 178 -11.20 7.73 -7.12
CA HIS A 178 -10.34 8.43 -8.05
C HIS A 178 -10.85 8.35 -9.49
N THR A 179 -11.21 7.17 -9.99
CA THR A 179 -11.56 7.03 -11.42
C THR A 179 -12.86 7.72 -11.80
N ASP A 180 -13.84 7.74 -10.90
CA ASP A 180 -15.19 8.20 -11.22
C ASP A 180 -15.37 9.68 -10.82
N PHE A 181 -14.66 10.15 -9.78
CA PHE A 181 -14.81 11.51 -9.25
C PHE A 181 -13.55 12.39 -9.38
N GLY A 182 -12.41 11.83 -9.78
CA GLY A 182 -11.14 12.57 -9.85
C GLY A 182 -10.56 12.96 -8.49
N ILE A 183 -11.08 12.39 -7.40
CA ILE A 183 -10.64 12.68 -6.04
C ILE A 183 -9.37 11.86 -5.77
N SER A 184 -8.30 12.53 -5.36
CA SER A 184 -7.06 11.83 -5.00
C SER A 184 -7.18 11.17 -3.63
N VAL A 185 -6.48 10.05 -3.44
CA VAL A 185 -6.60 9.24 -2.23
C VAL A 185 -5.23 8.91 -1.67
N LEU A 186 -5.05 9.11 -0.37
CA LEU A 186 -3.97 8.50 0.40
C LEU A 186 -4.58 7.45 1.33
N VAL A 187 -4.31 6.18 1.09
CA VAL A 187 -4.82 5.06 1.89
C VAL A 187 -3.70 4.43 2.70
N THR A 188 -3.89 4.21 3.99
CA THR A 188 -2.94 3.49 4.83
C THR A 188 -3.33 2.02 4.96
N SER A 189 -2.34 1.14 4.95
CA SER A 189 -2.51 -0.27 5.30
C SER A 189 -1.21 -0.81 5.90
N HIS A 190 -1.32 -1.88 6.67
CA HIS A 190 -0.18 -2.70 7.08
C HIS A 190 0.07 -3.86 6.12
N LEU A 191 -0.79 -4.06 5.12
CA LEU A 191 -0.75 -5.16 4.17
C LEU A 191 -0.42 -4.65 2.77
N LEU A 192 0.83 -4.83 2.37
CA LEU A 192 1.39 -4.31 1.12
C LEU A 192 0.69 -4.84 -0.13
N GLY A 193 0.38 -6.14 -0.15
CA GLY A 193 -0.30 -6.78 -1.29
C GLY A 193 -1.69 -6.21 -1.59
N GLU A 194 -2.35 -5.58 -0.61
CA GLU A 194 -3.63 -4.88 -0.80
C GLU A 194 -3.46 -3.61 -1.63
N LEU A 195 -2.40 -2.84 -1.32
CA LEU A 195 -2.18 -1.54 -1.92
C LEU A 195 -1.51 -1.66 -3.30
N GLU A 196 -0.67 -2.66 -3.50
CA GLU A 196 -0.03 -2.96 -4.80
C GLU A 196 -1.03 -3.04 -5.96
N ARG A 197 -2.16 -3.72 -5.73
CA ARG A 197 -3.15 -3.99 -6.77
C ARG A 197 -4.07 -2.80 -7.05
N THR A 198 -4.14 -1.86 -6.12
CA THR A 198 -5.19 -0.84 -6.07
C THR A 198 -4.64 0.58 -6.28
N CYS A 199 -3.39 0.82 -5.91
CA CYS A 199 -2.78 2.15 -5.92
C CYS A 199 -1.97 2.39 -7.21
N ASP A 200 -1.83 3.65 -7.60
CA ASP A 200 -0.92 4.12 -8.66
C ASP A 200 0.50 4.34 -8.13
N HIS A 201 0.61 4.61 -6.82
CA HIS A 201 1.87 4.82 -6.12
C HIS A 201 1.84 4.14 -4.76
N VAL A 202 3.00 3.67 -4.30
CA VAL A 202 3.15 3.13 -2.94
C VAL A 202 4.33 3.80 -2.24
N VAL A 203 4.10 4.21 -1.01
CA VAL A 203 5.06 4.81 -0.08
C VAL A 203 5.20 3.83 1.07
N VAL A 204 6.41 3.29 1.27
CA VAL A 204 6.71 2.34 2.34
C VAL A 204 7.44 3.07 3.46
N VAL A 205 6.86 3.01 4.66
CA VAL A 205 7.39 3.62 5.87
C VAL A 205 7.67 2.55 6.92
N ASP A 206 8.85 2.60 7.50
CA ASP A 206 9.24 1.76 8.64
C ASP A 206 9.92 2.61 9.72
N GLY A 207 9.54 2.39 10.98
CA GLY A 207 10.08 3.14 12.12
C GLY A 207 10.03 4.68 11.96
N GLY A 208 9.05 5.21 11.22
CA GLY A 208 8.92 6.64 10.95
C GLY A 208 9.81 7.19 9.82
N LYS A 209 10.53 6.33 9.10
CA LYS A 209 11.42 6.69 7.98
C LYS A 209 10.86 6.20 6.65
N LEU A 210 11.16 6.94 5.58
CA LEU A 210 10.89 6.47 4.23
C LEU A 210 11.85 5.33 3.91
N LEU A 211 11.33 4.14 3.65
CA LEU A 211 12.12 3.06 3.06
C LEU A 211 12.18 3.21 1.54
N ARG A 212 11.03 3.50 0.92
CA ARG A 212 10.91 3.65 -0.54
C ARG A 212 9.63 4.38 -0.93
N SER A 213 9.68 5.10 -2.06
CA SER A 213 8.52 5.67 -2.74
C SER A 213 8.69 5.43 -4.25
N SER A 214 7.70 4.83 -4.90
CA SER A 214 7.70 4.64 -6.36
C SER A 214 6.28 4.45 -6.91
N SER A 215 6.11 4.55 -8.23
CA SER A 215 4.87 4.16 -8.89
C SER A 215 4.67 2.65 -8.83
N THR A 216 3.42 2.16 -8.77
CA THR A 216 3.13 0.73 -8.81
C THR A 216 3.54 0.08 -10.14
N THR A 217 3.61 0.84 -11.24
CA THR A 217 4.24 0.37 -12.49
C THR A 217 5.74 0.15 -12.34
N ASP A 218 6.44 0.99 -11.56
CA ASP A 218 7.86 0.82 -11.28
C ASP A 218 8.09 -0.35 -10.29
N PHE A 219 7.19 -0.53 -9.33
CA PHE A 219 7.23 -1.64 -8.38
C PHE A 219 7.01 -3.01 -9.05
N THR A 220 6.22 -3.07 -10.12
CA THR A 220 6.04 -4.29 -10.92
C THR A 220 7.12 -4.49 -11.99
N GLN A 221 7.91 -3.45 -12.29
CA GLN A 221 9.04 -3.51 -13.21
C GLN A 221 10.38 -3.88 -12.55
N THR A 222 10.45 -3.99 -11.23
CA THR A 222 11.73 -4.29 -10.57
C THR A 222 11.91 -5.80 -10.43
N THR A 223 12.55 -6.37 -11.46
CA THR A 223 13.10 -7.73 -11.54
C THR A 223 12.05 -8.84 -11.71
N THR A 224 11.83 -9.24 -12.96
CA THR A 224 11.21 -10.54 -13.24
C THR A 224 12.27 -11.60 -12.94
N THR A 225 12.08 -12.47 -11.96
CA THR A 225 13.07 -13.53 -11.69
C THR A 225 12.60 -14.85 -12.30
N LEU A 226 13.41 -15.43 -13.19
CA LEU A 226 13.16 -16.75 -13.73
C LEU A 226 13.74 -17.80 -12.78
N ALA A 227 12.87 -18.64 -12.22
CA ALA A 227 13.28 -19.77 -11.39
C ALA A 227 13.44 -21.02 -12.26
N ILE A 228 14.63 -21.63 -12.24
CA ILE A 228 15.00 -22.80 -13.03
C ILE A 228 15.39 -23.96 -12.12
N GLU A 229 14.88 -25.14 -12.42
CA GLU A 229 15.26 -26.41 -11.80
C GLU A 229 15.54 -27.43 -12.91
N VAL A 230 16.67 -28.13 -12.81
CA VAL A 230 17.15 -29.11 -13.79
C VAL A 230 17.49 -30.43 -13.11
N THR A 231 17.49 -31.52 -13.89
CA THR A 231 17.90 -32.84 -13.43
C THR A 231 19.43 -32.95 -13.37
N ASP A 232 19.94 -33.89 -12.56
CA ASP A 232 21.32 -34.35 -12.65
C ASP A 232 21.46 -35.50 -13.67
N THR A 233 22.63 -35.63 -14.27
CA THR A 233 22.96 -36.72 -15.22
C THR A 233 24.33 -37.33 -14.89
N ASP A 234 24.69 -38.45 -15.52
CA ASP A 234 26.00 -39.07 -15.32
C ASP A 234 27.16 -38.16 -15.79
N GLU A 235 26.94 -37.37 -16.85
CA GLU A 235 27.89 -36.37 -17.35
C GLU A 235 27.91 -35.10 -16.49
N HIS A 236 26.78 -34.76 -15.86
CA HIS A 236 26.62 -33.60 -14.98
C HIS A 236 25.95 -34.00 -13.66
N PRO A 237 26.72 -34.54 -12.69
CA PRO A 237 26.18 -34.96 -11.38
C PRO A 237 25.66 -33.82 -10.51
N ASP A 238 25.91 -32.57 -10.92
CA ASP A 238 25.33 -31.36 -10.36
C ASP A 238 24.89 -30.49 -11.56
N GLY A 239 23.74 -30.82 -12.13
CA GLY A 239 23.19 -30.14 -13.31
C GLY A 239 22.95 -28.66 -13.05
N THR A 240 22.60 -28.32 -11.81
CA THR A 240 22.42 -26.94 -11.36
C THR A 240 23.72 -26.12 -11.48
N ARG A 241 24.84 -26.68 -11.02
CA ARG A 241 26.16 -26.02 -11.17
C ARG A 241 26.58 -25.90 -12.64
N ALA A 242 26.33 -26.92 -13.45
CA ALA A 242 26.66 -26.89 -14.88
C ALA A 242 25.90 -25.78 -15.63
N VAL A 243 24.60 -25.62 -15.34
CA VAL A 243 23.78 -24.55 -15.92
C VAL A 243 24.25 -23.17 -15.46
N ARG A 244 24.60 -23.00 -14.18
CA ARG A 244 25.18 -21.76 -13.65
C ARG A 244 26.46 -21.37 -14.39
N GLU A 245 27.42 -22.27 -14.50
CA GLU A 245 28.69 -22.00 -15.17
C GLU A 245 28.51 -21.64 -16.65
N ALA A 246 27.59 -22.31 -17.34
CA ALA A 246 27.28 -22.04 -18.74
C ALA A 246 26.57 -20.68 -18.95
N LEU A 247 25.69 -20.27 -18.02
CA LEU A 247 25.03 -18.97 -18.05
C LEU A 247 25.98 -17.83 -17.68
N ASP A 248 26.84 -18.03 -16.67
CA ASP A 248 27.88 -17.06 -16.28
C ASP A 248 28.86 -16.83 -17.44
N ALA A 249 29.25 -17.88 -18.17
CA ALA A 249 30.10 -17.77 -19.36
C ALA A 249 29.45 -16.96 -20.49
N ARG A 250 28.12 -16.87 -20.51
CA ARG A 250 27.32 -16.06 -21.47
C ARG A 250 26.92 -14.69 -20.89
N GLY A 251 27.46 -14.31 -19.72
CA GLY A 251 27.26 -12.99 -19.10
C GLY A 251 25.93 -12.82 -18.37
N VAL A 252 25.21 -13.91 -18.08
CA VAL A 252 23.93 -13.88 -17.35
C VAL A 252 24.20 -14.15 -15.87
N SER A 253 23.91 -13.18 -15.00
CA SER A 253 24.08 -13.35 -13.56
C SER A 253 23.00 -14.25 -12.96
N VAL A 254 23.43 -15.30 -12.24
CA VAL A 254 22.54 -16.27 -11.62
C VAL A 254 22.74 -16.27 -10.10
N GLN A 255 21.65 -16.29 -9.33
CA GLN A 255 21.68 -16.44 -7.87
C GLN A 255 21.20 -17.83 -7.45
N ASP A 256 21.77 -18.37 -6.37
CA ASP A 256 21.25 -19.58 -5.73
C ASP A 256 19.97 -19.23 -4.96
N GLY A 257 18.88 -19.92 -5.24
CA GLY A 257 17.64 -19.82 -4.47
C GLY A 257 17.55 -20.91 -3.40
N SER A 258 17.09 -20.56 -2.19
CA SER A 258 16.62 -21.56 -1.23
C SER A 258 15.23 -22.06 -1.67
N GLY A 259 15.12 -23.32 -2.08
CA GLY A 259 13.85 -23.94 -2.42
C GLY A 259 12.89 -24.04 -1.22
N LEU A 260 11.61 -24.27 -1.49
CA LEU A 260 10.66 -24.75 -0.48
C LEU A 260 11.20 -26.07 0.12
N PRO A 261 10.88 -26.40 1.39
CA PRO A 261 11.34 -27.64 2.02
C PRO A 261 10.95 -28.85 1.16
N GLY A 262 11.96 -29.57 0.62
CA GLY A 262 11.77 -30.78 -0.17
C GLY A 262 11.89 -30.66 -1.70
N ALA A 263 12.17 -29.48 -2.26
CA ALA A 263 12.50 -29.32 -3.69
C ALA A 263 14.02 -29.16 -3.89
N GLY A 264 14.55 -29.55 -5.06
CA GLY A 264 15.99 -29.51 -5.36
C GLY A 264 16.58 -28.08 -5.37
N ARG A 265 17.87 -27.96 -5.72
CA ARG A 265 18.53 -26.65 -5.84
C ARG A 265 17.89 -25.86 -6.99
N VAL A 266 17.52 -24.60 -6.74
CA VAL A 266 16.85 -23.73 -7.72
C VAL A 266 17.79 -22.59 -8.10
N LEU A 267 17.91 -22.31 -9.40
CA LEU A 267 18.60 -21.12 -9.91
C LEU A 267 17.60 -19.98 -10.11
N LEU A 268 17.98 -18.79 -9.70
CA LEU A 268 17.20 -17.56 -9.86
C LEU A 268 17.93 -16.61 -10.80
N LEU A 269 17.28 -16.23 -11.92
CA LEU A 269 17.84 -15.30 -12.89
C LEU A 269 17.01 -14.02 -12.92
N THR A 270 17.65 -12.86 -12.73
CA THR A 270 17.04 -11.55 -12.93
C THR A 270 16.86 -11.29 -14.44
N SER A 271 15.63 -11.32 -14.94
CA SER A 271 15.30 -11.27 -16.37
C SER A 271 14.96 -9.87 -16.88
N ALA A 272 15.46 -9.61 -18.10
CA ALA A 272 15.04 -8.56 -19.02
C ALA A 272 14.67 -9.19 -20.39
N GLY A 273 13.46 -9.75 -20.53
CA GLY A 273 12.85 -10.09 -21.83
C GLY A 273 12.82 -11.56 -22.27
N GLU A 274 12.08 -11.85 -23.37
CA GLU A 274 11.89 -13.19 -23.97
C GLU A 274 13.22 -13.88 -24.38
N GLU A 275 14.23 -13.10 -24.75
CA GLU A 275 15.57 -13.60 -25.13
C GLU A 275 16.25 -14.39 -23.99
N THR A 276 15.92 -14.10 -22.73
CA THR A 276 16.46 -14.84 -21.57
C THR A 276 15.91 -16.27 -21.51
N TYR A 277 14.67 -16.50 -21.96
CA TYR A 277 14.04 -17.83 -21.92
C TYR A 277 14.62 -18.77 -22.96
N ASP A 278 14.80 -18.29 -24.19
CA ASP A 278 15.39 -19.09 -25.26
C ASP A 278 16.84 -19.45 -24.92
N LEU A 279 17.60 -18.49 -24.39
CA LEU A 279 18.98 -18.72 -23.96
C LEU A 279 19.09 -19.81 -22.89
N VAL A 280 18.23 -19.78 -21.88
CA VAL A 280 18.18 -20.79 -20.82
C VAL A 280 17.83 -22.16 -21.39
N ARG A 281 16.83 -22.24 -22.26
CA ARG A 281 16.40 -23.50 -22.88
C ARG A 281 17.53 -24.11 -23.71
N ASP A 282 18.25 -23.29 -24.47
CA ASP A 282 19.34 -23.74 -25.33
C ASP A 282 20.53 -24.23 -24.50
N VAL A 283 20.89 -23.54 -23.40
CA VAL A 283 21.94 -24.00 -22.46
C VAL A 283 21.60 -25.37 -21.87
N ILE A 284 20.36 -25.56 -21.43
CA ILE A 284 19.92 -26.83 -20.81
C ILE A 284 19.95 -27.97 -21.84
N ALA A 285 19.54 -27.69 -23.08
CA ALA A 285 19.57 -28.64 -24.18
C ALA A 285 21.02 -28.99 -24.60
N ASP A 286 21.91 -28.01 -24.70
CA ASP A 286 23.33 -28.19 -25.03
C ASP A 286 24.05 -29.09 -24.00
N LEU A 287 23.66 -28.97 -22.72
CA LEU A 287 24.19 -29.78 -21.61
C LEU A 287 23.49 -31.14 -21.46
N GLY A 288 22.49 -31.45 -22.31
CA GLY A 288 21.75 -32.71 -22.22
C GLY A 288 20.95 -32.91 -20.93
N LEU A 289 20.59 -31.82 -20.24
CA LEU A 289 19.89 -31.85 -18.96
C LEU A 289 18.37 -31.83 -19.16
N GLY A 290 17.63 -32.48 -18.25
CA GLY A 290 16.18 -32.39 -18.20
C GLY A 290 15.74 -31.12 -17.47
N LEU A 291 14.85 -30.33 -18.08
CA LEU A 291 14.20 -29.21 -17.39
C LEU A 291 13.07 -29.73 -16.50
N VAL A 292 13.20 -29.57 -15.19
CA VAL A 292 12.18 -29.95 -14.20
C VAL A 292 11.15 -28.83 -14.04
N ARG A 293 11.62 -27.58 -13.95
CA ARG A 293 10.76 -26.40 -13.81
C ARG A 293 11.43 -25.16 -14.38
N MET A 294 10.66 -24.34 -15.09
CA MET A 294 11.04 -22.99 -15.49
C MET A 294 9.83 -22.08 -15.30
N GLU A 295 9.85 -21.26 -14.25
CA GLU A 295 8.70 -20.46 -13.84
C GLU A 295 9.09 -18.99 -13.65
N GLN A 296 8.29 -18.10 -14.22
CA GLN A 296 8.43 -16.67 -13.99
C GLN A 296 7.94 -16.32 -12.59
N ARG A 297 8.85 -15.92 -11.70
CA ARG A 297 8.51 -15.32 -10.42
C ARG A 297 8.50 -13.81 -10.54
N ARG A 298 7.39 -13.21 -10.15
CA ARG A 298 7.35 -11.78 -9.85
C ARG A 298 7.78 -11.64 -8.40
N HIS A 299 8.81 -10.84 -8.13
CA HIS A 299 9.10 -10.48 -6.74
C HIS A 299 7.86 -9.76 -6.19
N HIS A 300 7.31 -10.29 -5.09
CA HIS A 300 6.27 -9.61 -4.35
C HIS A 300 6.95 -8.64 -3.39
N ILE A 301 6.42 -7.41 -3.24
CA ILE A 301 7.05 -6.38 -2.40
C ILE A 301 7.06 -6.80 -0.91
N SER A 302 6.35 -7.88 -0.54
CA SER A 302 6.53 -8.57 0.75
C SER A 302 7.98 -8.92 1.09
N GLU A 303 8.85 -9.06 0.09
CA GLU A 303 10.27 -9.33 0.28
C GLU A 303 11.07 -8.13 0.84
N VAL A 304 10.55 -6.90 0.69
CA VAL A 304 11.14 -5.67 1.25
C VAL A 304 11.09 -5.68 2.79
N PHE A 305 10.04 -6.30 3.36
CA PHE A 305 9.96 -6.47 4.81
C PHE A 305 10.90 -7.58 5.31
N THR A 306 11.09 -8.66 4.55
CA THR A 306 11.99 -9.76 4.96
C THR A 306 13.47 -9.38 4.95
N ASP A 307 13.93 -8.55 4.01
CA ASP A 307 15.31 -8.04 4.04
C ASP A 307 15.56 -7.14 5.26
N SER A 308 14.57 -6.35 5.67
CA SER A 308 14.65 -5.53 6.89
C SER A 308 14.63 -6.36 8.17
N ASP A 309 13.83 -7.44 8.21
CA ASP A 309 13.78 -8.37 9.35
C ASP A 309 15.03 -9.27 9.43
N ALA A 310 15.62 -9.63 8.30
CA ALA A 310 16.89 -10.34 8.22
C ALA A 310 18.05 -9.48 8.74
N ALA A 311 18.15 -8.22 8.29
CA ALA A 311 19.13 -7.26 8.80
C ALA A 311 18.97 -7.01 10.32
N ARG A 312 17.72 -7.05 10.83
CA ARG A 312 17.43 -6.91 12.26
C ARG A 312 17.84 -8.14 13.07
N LYS A 313 17.71 -9.37 12.53
CA LYS A 313 18.20 -10.59 13.19
C LYS A 313 19.73 -10.64 13.25
N GLU A 314 20.42 -10.15 12.22
CA GLU A 314 21.89 -10.05 12.23
C GLU A 314 22.41 -9.00 13.23
N ALA A 315 21.72 -7.86 13.37
CA ALA A 315 22.08 -6.81 14.31
C ALA A 315 21.86 -7.19 15.80
N VAL A 316 20.90 -8.07 16.09
CA VAL A 316 20.65 -8.57 17.46
C VAL A 316 21.61 -9.71 17.84
N GLY A 317 22.20 -10.41 16.87
CA GLY A 317 23.16 -11.50 17.11
C GLY A 317 24.58 -11.09 17.49
N HIS A 318 24.97 -9.82 17.32
CA HIS A 318 26.34 -9.34 17.59
C HIS A 318 26.48 -8.47 18.85
N GLY A 319 25.45 -8.42 19.70
CA GLY A 319 25.48 -7.73 20.99
C GLY A 319 25.23 -8.69 22.15
N SER A 320 26.14 -9.63 22.39
CA SER A 320 26.25 -10.37 23.66
C SER A 320 27.50 -9.93 24.40
#